data_AF-A0AAV5WVZ9-F1
#
_entry.id   AF-A0AAV5WVZ9-F1
#
_cell.length_a   1.000
_cell.length_b   1.000
_cell.length_c   1.000
_cell.angle_alpha   90.00
_cell.angle_beta   90.00
_cell.angle_gamma   90.00
#
_symmetry.space_group_name_H-M   'P 1'
#
loop_
_entity.id
_entity.type
_entity.pdbx_description
1 polymer ?
#
loop_
_entity_poly.entity_id
_entity_poly.type
_entity_poly.pdbx_seq_one_letter_code
_entity_poly.pdbx_strand_id
1 'polypeptide(L)'
;VVTHASMALANVIRMNKKGDSEFVAENLEIIMPRTFLKGTNAEAYNWFFFVTAEIEAAYAQSIYLIGSALFHGSTEEGKRAMDGAFLAIIESCEKTKLLMRKYRANLPPATFYNEIRSCLWGYDQNPKGLTFEGEQGAMKYRGASASETSSLQVIDAFLDVQHTVGQRQFIVANRDFMPRGHKMFIEYVEVNFYV
;
A
#
# COMPACT_ATOMS: atom_id res chain seq x y z
N VAL A 1 -8.48 0.63 14.12
CA VAL A 1 -9.15 0.31 12.83
C VAL A 1 -8.20 -0.52 11.97
N VAL A 2 -8.71 -1.22 10.97
CA VAL A 2 -7.86 -1.96 10.00
C VAL A 2 -7.24 -0.98 9.02
N THR A 3 -5.99 -1.22 8.62
CA THR A 3 -5.23 -0.37 7.70
C THR A 3 -4.62 -1.20 6.59
N HIS A 4 -4.28 -0.58 5.47
CA HIS A 4 -3.53 -1.21 4.37
C HIS A 4 -2.25 -1.88 4.88
N ALA A 5 -1.52 -1.21 5.77
CA ALA A 5 -0.29 -1.76 6.36
C ALA A 5 -0.55 -3.06 7.14
N SER A 6 -1.61 -3.11 7.94
CA SER A 6 -1.96 -4.31 8.72
C SER A 6 -2.52 -5.44 7.86
N MET A 7 -3.21 -5.11 6.77
CA MET A 7 -4.00 -6.08 6.00
C MET A 7 -3.25 -6.64 4.79
N ALA A 8 -2.39 -5.83 4.17
CA ALA A 8 -1.60 -6.19 3.00
C ALA A 8 -0.11 -6.36 3.34
N LEU A 9 0.54 -5.32 3.88
CA LEU A 9 2.01 -5.32 4.04
C LEU A 9 2.50 -6.31 5.10
N ALA A 10 1.81 -6.38 6.23
CA ALA A 10 2.22 -7.19 7.39
C ALA A 10 1.52 -8.55 7.51
N ASN A 11 0.71 -8.93 6.52
CA ASN A 11 -0.18 -10.09 6.62
C ASN A 11 0.04 -11.15 5.54
N VAL A 12 1.15 -11.08 4.80
CA VAL A 12 1.50 -12.05 3.76
C VAL A 12 2.86 -12.68 4.02
N ILE A 13 2.99 -13.97 3.72
CA ILE A 13 4.25 -14.71 3.73
C ILE A 13 4.38 -15.55 2.46
N ARG A 14 5.61 -15.93 2.10
CA ARG A 14 5.84 -16.88 1.01
C ARG A 14 5.51 -18.29 1.47
N MET A 15 4.76 -19.05 0.67
CA MET A 15 4.45 -20.46 0.91
C MET A 15 5.72 -21.31 0.87
N ASN A 16 6.53 -21.16 -0.18
CA ASN A 16 7.83 -21.80 -0.27
C ASN A 16 8.90 -20.96 0.42
N LYS A 17 9.56 -21.51 1.45
CA LYS A 17 10.61 -20.80 2.21
C LYS A 17 12.02 -21.04 1.67
N LYS A 18 12.19 -21.69 0.52
CA LYS A 18 13.49 -21.77 -0.16
C LYS A 18 13.92 -20.37 -0.61
N GLY A 19 15.19 -20.03 -0.38
CA GLY A 19 15.73 -18.66 -0.45
C GLY A 19 15.39 -17.89 -1.73
N ASP A 20 15.28 -18.58 -2.87
CA ASP A 20 15.09 -17.96 -4.19
C ASP A 20 13.64 -17.97 -4.71
N SER A 21 12.64 -18.37 -3.90
CA SER A 21 11.26 -18.35 -4.40
C SER A 21 10.76 -16.92 -4.57
N GLU A 22 10.23 -16.61 -5.75
CA GLU A 22 9.71 -15.29 -6.10
C GLU A 22 8.57 -14.83 -5.19
N PHE A 23 8.50 -13.52 -4.95
CA PHE A 23 7.40 -12.87 -4.25
C PHE A 23 6.30 -12.51 -5.27
N VAL A 24 5.46 -13.49 -5.59
CA VAL A 24 4.34 -13.39 -6.55
C VAL A 24 3.06 -13.91 -5.91
N ALA A 25 1.90 -13.39 -6.30
CA ALA A 25 0.61 -13.70 -5.67
C ALA A 25 0.33 -15.21 -5.55
N GLU A 26 0.76 -16.00 -6.54
CA GLU A 26 0.61 -17.45 -6.61
C GLU A 26 1.47 -18.21 -5.58
N ASN A 27 2.45 -17.55 -4.96
CA ASN A 27 3.35 -18.11 -3.95
C ASN A 27 3.18 -17.42 -2.57
N LEU A 28 2.07 -16.72 -2.34
CA LEU A 28 1.78 -16.07 -1.07
C LEU A 28 0.72 -16.81 -0.25
N GLU A 29 0.79 -16.65 1.06
CA GLU A 29 -0.19 -17.10 2.05
C GLU A 29 -0.48 -15.98 3.06
N ILE A 30 -1.72 -15.92 3.56
CA ILE A 30 -2.12 -14.96 4.60
C ILE A 30 -1.73 -15.47 5.99
N ILE A 31 -1.11 -14.62 6.81
CA ILE A 31 -0.71 -14.97 8.19
C ILE A 31 -1.93 -15.10 9.10
N MET A 32 -2.78 -14.07 9.11
CA MET A 32 -4.00 -14.00 9.93
C MET A 32 -5.22 -14.03 9.02
N PRO A 33 -5.69 -15.23 8.62
CA PRO A 33 -6.87 -15.34 7.78
C PRO A 33 -8.09 -14.86 8.58
N ARG A 34 -8.96 -14.07 7.96
CA ARG A 34 -10.22 -13.64 8.60
C ARG A 34 -11.28 -14.73 8.53
N THR A 35 -10.98 -15.88 9.10
CA THR A 35 -11.88 -17.05 9.20
C THR A 35 -13.16 -16.77 10.00
N PHE A 36 -13.23 -15.64 10.72
CA PHE A 36 -14.42 -15.21 11.47
C PHE A 36 -15.45 -14.43 10.63
N LEU A 37 -15.14 -14.04 9.39
CA LEU A 37 -16.10 -13.40 8.49
C LEU A 37 -16.97 -14.48 7.83
N LYS A 38 -18.07 -14.86 8.50
CA LYS A 38 -19.05 -15.78 7.93
C LYS A 38 -19.59 -15.21 6.62
N GLY A 39 -19.55 -16.02 5.56
CA GLY A 39 -20.11 -15.68 4.25
C GLY A 39 -19.16 -14.96 3.29
N THR A 40 -17.89 -14.79 3.65
CA THR A 40 -16.87 -14.26 2.72
C THR A 40 -16.15 -15.42 2.01
N ASN A 41 -16.04 -15.34 0.69
CA ASN A 41 -15.17 -16.22 -0.10
C ASN A 41 -13.69 -16.00 0.30
N ALA A 42 -13.13 -16.95 1.05
CA ALA A 42 -11.77 -16.87 1.57
C ALA A 42 -10.69 -16.84 0.47
N GLU A 43 -10.89 -17.56 -0.63
CA GLU A 43 -9.95 -17.59 -1.75
C GLU A 43 -9.87 -16.22 -2.43
N ALA A 44 -11.03 -15.63 -2.74
CA ALA A 44 -11.10 -14.30 -3.32
C ALA A 44 -10.55 -13.22 -2.39
N TYR A 45 -10.84 -13.33 -1.09
CA TYR A 45 -10.30 -12.44 -0.06
C TYR A 45 -8.77 -12.50 0.00
N ASN A 46 -8.21 -13.71 0.05
CA ASN A 46 -6.76 -13.91 0.08
C ASN A 46 -6.12 -13.37 -1.21
N TRP A 47 -6.71 -13.69 -2.37
CA TRP A 47 -6.22 -13.25 -3.67
C TRP A 47 -6.15 -11.73 -3.78
N PHE A 48 -7.14 -11.01 -3.25
CA PHE A 48 -7.10 -9.54 -3.19
C PHE A 48 -5.82 -9.02 -2.51
N PHE A 49 -5.46 -9.58 -1.36
CA PHE A 49 -4.27 -9.17 -0.63
C PHE A 49 -2.96 -9.69 -1.23
N PHE A 50 -2.97 -10.86 -1.87
CA PHE A 50 -1.80 -11.39 -2.58
C PHE A 50 -1.40 -10.50 -3.76
N VAL A 51 -2.36 -10.14 -4.60
CA VAL A 51 -2.11 -9.22 -5.72
C VAL A 51 -1.72 -7.83 -5.20
N THR A 52 -2.36 -7.35 -4.14
CA THR A 52 -2.00 -6.07 -3.49
C THR A 52 -0.54 -6.08 -3.03
N ALA A 53 -0.10 -7.13 -2.34
CA ALA A 53 1.27 -7.24 -1.85
C ALA A 53 2.29 -7.36 -2.99
N GLU A 54 1.98 -8.11 -4.04
CA GLU A 54 2.85 -8.22 -5.22
C GLU A 54 3.02 -6.86 -5.93
N ILE A 55 1.96 -6.05 -5.99
CA ILE A 55 2.02 -4.67 -6.50
C ILE A 55 2.94 -3.81 -5.62
N GLU A 56 2.78 -3.86 -4.30
CA GLU A 56 3.64 -3.10 -3.38
C GLU A 56 5.12 -3.49 -3.52
N ALA A 57 5.40 -4.80 -3.64
CA ALA A 57 6.75 -5.32 -3.86
C ALA A 57 7.33 -4.88 -5.21
N ALA A 58 6.50 -4.65 -6.23
CA ALA A 58 6.96 -4.17 -7.53
C ALA A 58 7.64 -2.79 -7.45
N TYR A 59 7.23 -1.92 -6.52
CA TYR A 59 7.81 -0.59 -6.32
C TYR A 59 9.04 -0.57 -5.40
N ALA A 60 9.43 -1.70 -4.81
CA ALA A 60 10.50 -1.73 -3.81
C ALA A 60 11.83 -1.15 -4.34
N GLN A 61 12.19 -1.46 -5.59
CA GLN A 61 13.40 -0.95 -6.21
C GLN A 61 13.34 0.56 -6.44
N SER A 62 12.20 1.10 -6.88
CA SER A 62 12.01 2.54 -7.05
C SER A 62 12.18 3.28 -5.74
N ILE A 63 11.55 2.80 -4.66
CA ILE A 63 11.65 3.41 -3.32
C ILE A 63 13.11 3.43 -2.84
N TYR A 64 13.82 2.31 -3.02
CA TYR A 64 15.23 2.20 -2.66
C TYR A 64 16.10 3.21 -3.43
N LEU A 65 15.93 3.30 -4.75
CA LEU A 65 16.73 4.19 -5.59
C LEU A 65 16.40 5.67 -5.34
N ILE A 66 15.14 6.02 -5.06
CA ILE A 66 14.76 7.37 -4.61
C ILE A 66 15.50 7.72 -3.32
N GLY A 67 15.44 6.83 -2.32
CA GLY A 67 16.15 7.05 -1.06
C GLY A 67 17.66 7.18 -1.25
N SER A 68 18.26 6.37 -2.12
CA SER A 68 19.68 6.41 -2.45
C SER A 68 20.07 7.72 -3.17
N ALA A 69 19.26 8.17 -4.14
CA ALA A 69 19.48 9.42 -4.85
C ALA A 69 19.46 10.61 -3.88
N LEU A 70 18.46 10.68 -3.00
CA LEU A 70 18.35 11.76 -2.00
C LEU A 70 19.43 11.70 -0.93
N PHE A 71 19.91 10.50 -0.57
CA PHE A 71 20.97 10.34 0.41
C PHE A 71 22.34 10.79 -0.12
N HIS A 72 22.64 10.45 -1.38
CA HIS A 72 23.90 10.80 -2.02
C HIS A 72 23.89 12.20 -2.65
N GLY A 73 22.71 12.80 -2.88
CA GLY A 73 22.55 14.14 -3.43
C GLY A 73 23.25 14.31 -4.77
N SER A 74 23.97 15.41 -4.93
CA SER A 74 24.66 15.78 -6.18
C SER A 74 25.93 14.96 -6.53
N THR A 75 26.28 13.90 -5.79
CA THR A 75 27.45 13.06 -6.14
C THR A 75 27.19 12.23 -7.41
N GLU A 76 28.25 11.62 -7.97
CA GLU A 76 28.09 10.71 -9.10
C GLU A 76 27.26 9.47 -8.74
N GLU A 77 27.34 8.98 -7.50
CA GLU A 77 26.47 7.93 -6.99
C GLU A 77 25.01 8.39 -6.95
N GLY A 78 24.75 9.60 -6.47
CA GLY A 78 23.41 10.16 -6.40
C GLY A 78 22.79 10.38 -7.78
N LYS A 79 23.56 10.87 -8.76
CA LYS A 79 23.13 10.97 -10.16
C LYS A 79 22.81 9.60 -10.77
N ARG A 80 23.66 8.58 -10.56
CA ARG A 80 23.38 7.22 -11.02
C ARG A 80 22.13 6.63 -10.37
N ALA A 81 21.92 6.88 -9.07
CA ALA A 81 20.73 6.45 -8.36
C ALA A 81 19.47 7.18 -8.85
N MET A 82 19.58 8.47 -9.21
CA MET A 82 18.51 9.28 -9.80
C MET A 82 18.07 8.70 -11.16
N ASP A 83 19.03 8.44 -12.07
CA ASP A 83 18.74 7.80 -13.36
C ASP A 83 18.09 6.43 -13.18
N GLY A 84 18.64 5.64 -12.25
CA GLY A 84 18.09 4.35 -11.86
C GLY A 84 16.67 4.46 -11.31
N ALA A 85 16.37 5.47 -10.49
CA ALA A 85 15.05 5.67 -9.91
C ALA A 85 14.00 5.91 -11.01
N PHE A 86 14.30 6.77 -12.00
CA PHE A 86 13.38 6.99 -13.13
C PHE A 86 13.11 5.71 -13.93
N LEU A 87 14.15 4.93 -14.24
CA LEU A 87 14.00 3.66 -14.94
C LEU A 87 13.18 2.65 -14.12
N ALA A 88 13.47 2.53 -12.82
CA ALA A 88 12.75 1.63 -11.93
C ALA A 88 11.28 2.04 -11.77
N ILE A 89 10.97 3.33 -11.75
CA ILE A 89 9.58 3.82 -11.72
C ILE A 89 8.83 3.38 -12.98
N ILE A 90 9.44 3.55 -14.16
CA ILE A 90 8.83 3.11 -15.43
C ILE A 90 8.54 1.60 -15.40
N GLU A 91 9.53 0.80 -14.99
CA GLU A 91 9.38 -0.65 -14.86
C GLU A 91 8.28 -1.03 -13.87
N SER A 92 8.26 -0.37 -12.69
CA SER A 92 7.27 -0.63 -11.65
C SER A 92 5.84 -0.30 -12.12
N CYS A 93 5.68 0.79 -12.87
CA CYS A 93 4.39 1.19 -13.44
C CYS A 93 3.90 0.17 -14.48
N GLU A 94 4.75 -0.25 -15.42
CA GLU A 94 4.37 -1.28 -16.41
C GLU A 94 4.09 -2.63 -15.75
N LYS A 95 4.89 -3.04 -14.77
CA LYS A 95 4.65 -4.25 -13.99
C LYS A 95 3.30 -4.16 -13.25
N THR A 96 3.04 -3.05 -12.57
CA THR A 96 1.76 -2.82 -11.85
C THR A 96 0.56 -2.90 -12.79
N LYS A 97 0.65 -2.31 -13.98
CA LYS A 97 -0.41 -2.38 -15.01
C LYS A 97 -0.74 -3.82 -15.40
N LEU A 98 0.26 -4.70 -15.47
CA LEU A 98 0.05 -6.13 -15.72
C LEU A 98 -0.53 -6.83 -14.49
N LEU A 99 0.00 -6.55 -13.29
CA LEU A 99 -0.46 -7.14 -12.02
C LEU A 99 -1.91 -6.79 -11.71
N MET A 100 -2.37 -5.59 -12.03
CA MET A 100 -3.77 -5.19 -11.87
C MET A 100 -4.74 -6.11 -12.64
N ARG A 101 -4.27 -6.79 -13.70
CA ARG A 101 -5.09 -7.79 -14.41
C ARG A 101 -5.26 -9.08 -13.62
N LYS A 102 -4.31 -9.43 -12.73
CA LYS A 102 -4.37 -10.63 -11.90
C LYS A 102 -5.58 -10.64 -10.97
N TYR A 103 -6.08 -9.48 -10.52
CA TYR A 103 -7.32 -9.42 -9.74
C TYR A 103 -8.46 -10.20 -10.43
N ARG A 104 -8.58 -10.11 -11.76
CA ARG A 104 -9.67 -10.78 -12.50
C ARG A 104 -9.62 -12.31 -12.48
N ALA A 105 -8.47 -12.91 -12.12
CA ALA A 105 -8.32 -14.36 -12.11
C ALA A 105 -9.18 -15.01 -11.01
N ASN A 106 -9.02 -14.55 -9.76
CA ASN A 106 -9.68 -15.16 -8.60
C ASN A 106 -10.47 -14.17 -7.73
N LEU A 107 -10.74 -12.95 -8.22
CA LEU A 107 -11.57 -11.95 -7.52
C LEU A 107 -12.74 -11.49 -8.40
N PRO A 108 -13.90 -12.19 -8.36
CA PRO A 108 -15.10 -11.72 -9.01
C PRO A 108 -15.52 -10.35 -8.47
N PRO A 109 -15.92 -9.38 -9.32
CA PRO A 109 -16.31 -8.05 -8.86
C PRO A 109 -17.45 -8.05 -7.84
N ALA A 110 -18.44 -8.94 -8.01
CA ALA A 110 -19.57 -9.08 -7.09
C ALA A 110 -19.11 -9.57 -5.71
N THR A 111 -18.18 -10.52 -5.65
CA THR A 111 -17.61 -11.01 -4.39
C THR A 111 -16.81 -9.91 -3.69
N PHE A 112 -15.98 -9.16 -4.41
CA PHE A 112 -15.30 -8.01 -3.81
C PHE A 112 -16.30 -7.01 -3.21
N TYR A 113 -17.30 -6.62 -3.98
CA TYR A 113 -18.23 -5.57 -3.59
C TYR A 113 -19.14 -5.98 -2.42
N ASN A 114 -19.70 -7.18 -2.47
CA ASN A 114 -20.70 -7.64 -1.50
C ASN A 114 -20.09 -8.28 -0.25
N GLU A 115 -18.93 -8.92 -0.36
CA GLU A 115 -18.39 -9.78 0.71
C GLU A 115 -17.09 -9.25 1.33
N ILE A 116 -16.23 -8.61 0.53
CA ILE A 116 -14.88 -8.20 0.99
C ILE A 116 -14.86 -6.71 1.38
N ARG A 117 -15.49 -5.83 0.61
CA ARG A 117 -15.44 -4.38 0.80
C ARG A 117 -15.90 -3.95 2.20
N SER A 118 -16.94 -4.58 2.75
CA SER A 118 -17.44 -4.29 4.10
C SER A 118 -16.42 -4.59 5.21
N CYS A 119 -15.53 -5.54 4.96
CA CYS A 119 -14.47 -5.92 5.90
C CYS A 119 -13.35 -4.88 5.99
N LEU A 120 -13.29 -3.98 5.01
CA LEU A 120 -12.34 -2.87 4.95
C LEU A 120 -12.91 -1.59 5.56
N TRP A 121 -14.19 -1.57 5.97
CA TRP A 121 -14.83 -0.37 6.48
C TRP A 121 -14.23 0.11 7.80
N GLY A 122 -14.24 1.43 7.95
CA GLY A 122 -13.86 2.10 9.18
C GLY A 122 -15.04 2.28 10.13
N TYR A 123 -14.75 2.89 11.27
CA TYR A 123 -15.76 3.29 12.24
C TYR A 123 -16.53 4.54 11.79
N ASP A 124 -15.99 5.27 10.80
CA ASP A 124 -16.63 6.40 10.14
C ASP A 124 -17.92 6.03 9.40
N GLN A 125 -18.06 4.77 8.97
CA GLN A 125 -19.29 4.23 8.37
C GLN A 125 -20.43 4.06 9.39
N ASN A 126 -20.11 4.04 10.69
CA ASN A 126 -21.11 4.10 11.74
C ASN A 126 -21.37 5.58 12.09
N PRO A 127 -22.60 6.11 11.93
CA PRO A 127 -22.91 7.50 12.28
C PRO A 127 -22.55 7.86 13.73
N LYS A 128 -22.65 6.88 14.64
CA LYS A 128 -22.30 7.02 16.07
C LYS A 128 -20.81 6.85 16.36
N GLY A 129 -19.99 6.44 15.38
CA GLY A 129 -18.59 6.06 15.60
C GLY A 129 -18.45 4.77 16.43
N LEU A 130 -17.24 4.50 16.89
CA LEU A 130 -16.94 3.39 17.81
C LEU A 130 -16.35 3.94 19.11
N THR A 131 -16.94 3.56 20.24
CA THR A 131 -16.42 3.88 21.57
C THR A 131 -15.54 2.73 22.05
N PHE A 132 -14.32 3.05 22.46
CA PHE A 132 -13.42 2.09 23.09
C PHE A 132 -13.52 2.20 24.61
N GLU A 133 -13.49 1.07 25.30
CA GLU A 133 -13.48 1.05 26.76
C GLU A 133 -12.25 1.81 27.28
N GLY A 134 -12.47 2.77 28.19
CA GLY A 134 -11.43 3.64 28.74
C GLY A 134 -11.15 4.91 27.92
N GLU A 135 -11.70 5.05 26.71
CA GLU A 135 -11.54 6.24 25.89
C GLU A 135 -12.75 7.18 26.01
N GLN A 136 -12.48 8.50 26.00
CA GLN A 136 -13.55 9.50 25.99
C GLN A 136 -14.02 9.79 24.57
N GLY A 137 -15.29 9.50 24.30
CA GLY A 137 -15.95 9.83 23.04
C GLY A 137 -15.88 8.71 22.00
N ALA A 138 -16.62 8.91 20.90
CA ALA A 138 -16.70 7.95 19.81
C ALA A 138 -15.73 8.30 18.68
N MET A 139 -14.93 7.32 18.27
CA MET A 139 -13.93 7.47 17.22
C MET A 139 -14.52 7.23 15.83
N LYS A 140 -14.14 8.04 14.86
CA LYS A 140 -14.56 7.93 13.45
C LYS A 140 -13.36 7.73 12.53
N TYR A 141 -12.61 6.67 12.79
CA TYR A 141 -11.48 6.31 11.93
C TYR A 141 -11.96 5.72 10.61
N ARG A 142 -11.32 6.13 9.52
CA ARG A 142 -11.56 5.59 8.18
C ARG A 142 -11.05 4.15 8.08
N GLY A 143 -11.67 3.42 7.17
CA GLY A 143 -11.29 2.05 6.84
C GLY A 143 -10.08 1.98 5.91
N ALA A 144 -9.58 0.76 5.71
CA ALA A 144 -8.44 0.50 4.85
C ALA A 144 -8.74 0.91 3.40
N SER A 145 -7.83 1.69 2.81
CA SER A 145 -7.93 2.15 1.42
C SER A 145 -6.58 2.07 0.71
N ALA A 146 -6.60 1.86 -0.61
CA ALA A 146 -5.39 1.93 -1.45
C ALA A 146 -4.71 3.31 -1.40
N SER A 147 -5.40 4.36 -0.95
CA SER A 147 -4.78 5.66 -0.67
C SER A 147 -3.76 5.63 0.48
N GLU A 148 -3.73 4.57 1.28
CA GLU A 148 -2.72 4.31 2.32
C GLU A 148 -1.46 3.61 1.76
N THR A 149 -1.41 3.33 0.46
CA THR A 149 -0.20 2.80 -0.21
C THR A 149 0.92 3.83 -0.15
N SER A 150 1.94 3.54 0.67
CA SER A 150 3.09 4.43 0.84
C SER A 150 3.97 4.46 -0.41
N SER A 151 4.10 3.33 -1.14
CA SER A 151 4.96 3.24 -2.33
C SER A 151 4.58 4.26 -3.39
N LEU A 152 3.31 4.29 -3.81
CA LEU A 152 2.80 5.27 -4.76
C LEU A 152 2.92 6.71 -4.24
N GLN A 153 2.65 6.97 -2.95
CA GLN A 153 2.83 8.32 -2.41
C GLN A 153 4.29 8.78 -2.39
N VAL A 154 5.26 7.86 -2.24
CA VAL A 154 6.70 8.18 -2.42
C VAL A 154 6.99 8.53 -3.87
N ILE A 155 6.43 7.81 -4.84
CA ILE A 155 6.64 8.11 -6.27
C ILE A 155 6.01 9.46 -6.63
N ASP A 156 4.77 9.69 -6.22
CA ASP A 156 4.08 10.97 -6.43
C ASP A 156 4.85 12.12 -5.78
N ALA A 157 5.33 11.90 -4.56
CA ALA A 157 6.20 12.83 -3.87
C ALA A 157 7.42 13.11 -4.74
N PHE A 158 8.20 12.09 -5.14
CA PHE A 158 9.44 12.19 -5.92
C PHE A 158 9.30 12.71 -7.36
N LEU A 159 8.12 12.65 -7.95
CA LEU A 159 7.86 13.24 -9.27
C LEU A 159 7.16 14.60 -9.20
N ASP A 160 6.92 15.12 -7.99
CA ASP A 160 6.20 16.36 -7.72
C ASP A 160 4.82 16.39 -8.40
N VAL A 161 4.08 15.29 -8.28
CA VAL A 161 2.76 15.13 -8.90
C VAL A 161 1.75 16.06 -8.24
N GLN A 162 1.22 17.00 -9.01
CA GLN A 162 0.24 17.98 -8.54
C GLN A 162 -1.18 17.41 -8.52
N HIS A 163 -1.64 17.04 -7.33
CA HIS A 163 -3.02 16.64 -7.06
C HIS A 163 -3.94 17.87 -6.85
N THR A 164 -5.23 17.74 -7.18
CA THR A 164 -6.21 18.79 -6.80
C THR A 164 -6.27 18.96 -5.28
N VAL A 165 -6.71 20.13 -4.79
CA VAL A 165 -6.76 20.43 -3.35
C VAL A 165 -7.49 19.34 -2.55
N GLY A 166 -8.66 18.89 -3.03
CA GLY A 166 -9.43 17.84 -2.36
C GLY A 166 -8.73 16.48 -2.37
N GLN A 167 -8.08 16.09 -3.47
CA GLN A 167 -7.28 14.87 -3.55
C GLN A 167 -6.09 14.92 -2.60
N ARG A 168 -5.35 16.04 -2.59
CA ARG A 168 -4.20 16.23 -1.70
C ARG A 168 -4.60 16.14 -0.23
N GLN A 169 -5.66 16.82 0.17
CA GLN A 169 -6.20 16.75 1.54
C GLN A 169 -6.54 15.30 1.93
N PHE A 170 -7.20 14.57 1.04
CA PHE A 170 -7.55 13.17 1.28
C PHE A 170 -6.31 12.27 1.39
N ILE A 171 -5.37 12.38 0.46
CA ILE A 171 -4.12 11.60 0.40
C ILE A 171 -3.26 11.84 1.64
N VAL A 172 -3.02 13.12 2.00
CA VAL A 172 -2.23 13.51 3.17
C VAL A 172 -2.89 13.00 4.46
N ALA A 173 -4.22 13.14 4.60
CA ALA A 173 -4.93 12.62 5.77
C ALA A 173 -4.81 11.10 5.91
N ASN A 174 -4.58 10.36 4.82
CA ASN A 174 -4.39 8.89 4.89
C ASN A 174 -3.00 8.50 5.44
N ARG A 175 -2.04 9.43 5.50
CA ARG A 175 -0.72 9.16 6.08
C ARG A 175 -0.78 8.86 7.58
N ASP A 176 -1.83 9.32 8.27
CA ASP A 176 -2.05 8.99 9.69
C ASP A 176 -2.40 7.52 9.93
N PHE A 177 -2.72 6.76 8.88
CA PHE A 177 -2.98 5.31 8.92
C PHE A 177 -1.77 4.49 8.46
N MET A 178 -0.68 5.15 8.06
CA MET A 178 0.56 4.50 7.66
C MET A 178 1.51 4.28 8.85
N PRO A 179 2.44 3.32 8.76
CA PRO A 179 3.56 3.25 9.70
C PRO A 179 4.32 4.58 9.74
N ARG A 180 4.68 5.03 10.95
CA ARG A 180 5.35 6.33 11.16
C ARG A 180 6.56 6.54 10.25
N GLY A 181 7.40 5.52 10.09
CA GLY A 181 8.58 5.60 9.22
C GLY A 181 8.23 5.85 7.75
N HIS A 182 7.13 5.27 7.25
CA HIS A 182 6.71 5.47 5.86
C HIS A 182 6.19 6.90 5.64
N LYS A 183 5.36 7.40 6.56
CA LYS A 183 4.89 8.80 6.53
C LYS A 183 6.06 9.77 6.52
N MET A 184 7.00 9.60 7.45
CA MET A 184 8.19 10.45 7.56
C MET A 184 9.06 10.38 6.30
N PHE A 185 9.17 9.22 5.66
CA PHE A 185 9.93 9.10 4.42
C PHE A 185 9.26 9.84 3.26
N ILE A 186 7.94 9.75 3.11
CA ILE A 186 7.20 10.53 2.10
C ILE A 186 7.43 12.04 2.31
N GLU A 187 7.26 12.52 3.54
CA GLU A 187 7.46 13.93 3.91
C GLU A 187 8.92 14.38 3.66
N TYR A 188 9.89 13.50 3.91
CA TYR A 188 11.30 13.75 3.57
C TYR A 188 11.50 13.91 2.06
N VAL A 189 10.92 13.03 1.23
CA VAL A 189 11.03 13.13 -0.23
C VAL A 189 10.42 14.46 -0.73
N GLU A 190 9.25 14.86 -0.22
CA GLU A 190 8.57 16.10 -0.64
C GLU A 190 9.40 17.38 -0.45
N VAL A 191 10.34 17.41 0.51
CA VAL A 191 11.11 18.62 0.83
C VAL A 191 12.57 18.58 0.39
N ASN A 192 13.06 17.46 -0.16
CA ASN A 192 14.47 17.27 -0.52
C ASN A 192 14.73 17.17 -2.04
N PHE A 193 13.86 17.74 -2.85
CA PHE A 193 13.97 17.76 -4.32
C PHE A 193 15.18 18.48 -4.93
N TYR A 194 15.93 19.23 -4.13
CA TYR A 194 16.84 20.27 -4.62
C TYR A 194 18.24 20.25 -3.98
N VAL A 195 18.73 19.09 -3.53
CA VAL A 195 20.08 18.95 -2.93
C VAL A 195 20.93 17.94 -3.69
#